data_AF-A0A3M2BBX2-F1
#
_entry.id   AF-A0A3M2BBX2-F1
#
_cell.length_a   1.000
_cell.length_b   1.000
_cell.length_c   1.000
_cell.angle_alpha   90.00
_cell.angle_beta   90.00
_cell.angle_gamma   90.00
#
_symmetry.space_group_name_H-M   'P 1'
#
loop_
_entity.id
_entity.type
_entity.pdbx_description
1 polymer ?
#
loop_
_entity_poly.entity_id
_entity_poly.type
_entity_poly.pdbx_seq_one_letter_code
_entity_poly.pdbx_strand_id
1 'polypeptide(L)'
;AVGMDYRFYQDSWDITAHTLNLNYTYPLKTHPGWILSLEYRYYTQTQANFYSDLFPHANAQNFLARDKELSPFTHHSIGFQAEYGYDIKNIQWLDRGQIATSLYYNQYNYDDFRDLRNTSTPGSEPLYSFDAWVSQFYLSVWF
;
A
#
# COMPACT_ATOMS: atom_id res chain seq x y z
N ALA A 1 -15.26 -12.87 9.69
CA ALA A 1 -14.03 -13.04 10.48
C ALA A 1 -13.38 -11.68 10.64
N VAL A 2 -12.77 -11.42 11.80
CA VAL A 2 -11.92 -10.26 12.01
C VAL A 2 -10.48 -10.77 12.08
N GLY A 3 -9.57 -10.08 11.41
CA GLY A 3 -8.14 -10.37 11.44
C GLY A 3 -7.34 -9.12 11.77
N MET A 4 -6.18 -9.35 12.36
CA MET A 4 -5.19 -8.33 12.66
C MET A 4 -3.81 -8.91 12.41
N ASP A 5 -2.97 -8.16 11.70
CA ASP A 5 -1.60 -8.55 11.38
C ASP A 5 -0.65 -7.41 11.73
N TYR A 6 0.49 -7.76 12.32
CA TYR A 6 1.57 -6.82 12.56
C TYR A 6 2.85 -7.35 11.92
N ARG A 7 3.57 -6.48 11.22
CA ARG A 7 4.86 -6.79 10.59
C ARG A 7 5.89 -5.74 10.96
N PHE A 8 7.05 -6.21 11.39
CA PHE A 8 8.26 -5.41 11.52
C PHE A 8 9.21 -5.74 10.36
N TYR A 9 9.85 -4.72 9.78
CA TYR A 9 10.82 -4.85 8.71
C TYR A 9 12.07 -4.05 9.04
N GLN A 10 13.23 -4.59 8.67
CA GLN A 10 14.51 -3.91 8.73
C GLN A 10 15.40 -4.41 7.59
N ASP A 11 16.23 -3.54 7.02
CA ASP A 11 17.22 -3.91 6.01
C ASP A 11 18.62 -3.36 6.29
N SER A 12 19.54 -3.62 5.36
CA SER A 12 20.95 -3.22 5.42
C SER A 12 21.21 -1.73 5.15
N TRP A 13 20.18 -0.94 4.80
CA TRP A 13 20.28 0.50 4.62
C TRP A 13 19.81 1.27 5.87
N ASP A 14 19.59 0.54 6.97
CA ASP A 14 19.07 1.03 8.25
C ASP A 14 17.61 1.51 8.20
N ILE A 15 16.88 1.20 7.13
CA ILE A 15 15.43 1.42 7.11
C ILE A 15 14.79 0.45 8.07
N THR A 16 13.94 0.97 8.96
CA THR A 16 13.05 0.19 9.81
C THR A 16 11.61 0.58 9.50
N ALA A 17 10.71 -0.40 9.49
CA ALA A 17 9.32 -0.14 9.19
C ALA A 17 8.36 -1.01 10.01
N HIS A 18 7.19 -0.45 10.27
CA HIS A 18 6.10 -1.08 11.00
C HIS A 18 4.86 -1.09 10.12
N THR A 19 4.21 -2.24 9.99
CA THR A 19 2.92 -2.38 9.33
C THR A 19 1.91 -2.95 10.32
N LEU A 20 0.78 -2.28 10.49
CA LEU A 20 -0.40 -2.81 11.16
C LEU A 20 -1.51 -2.95 10.12
N ASN A 21 -2.11 -4.13 10.02
CA ASN A 21 -3.24 -4.40 9.15
C ASN A 21 -4.43 -4.91 9.94
N LEU A 22 -5.62 -4.41 9.62
CA LEU A 22 -6.89 -4.84 10.18
C LEU A 22 -7.81 -5.25 9.03
N ASN A 23 -8.39 -6.43 9.11
CA ASN A 23 -9.32 -6.92 8.09
C ASN A 23 -10.63 -7.41 8.72
N TYR A 24 -11.72 -7.22 7.98
CA TYR A 24 -13.02 -7.78 8.30
C TYR A 24 -13.63 -8.41 7.06
N THR A 25 -13.79 -9.73 7.09
CA THR A 25 -14.38 -10.53 6.02
C THR A 25 -15.78 -11.00 6.40
N TYR A 26 -16.76 -10.72 5.55
CA TYR A 26 -18.16 -11.05 5.74
C TYR A 26 -18.71 -11.84 4.54
N PRO A 27 -18.98 -13.15 4.69
CA PRO A 27 -19.69 -13.92 3.69
C PRO A 27 -21.18 -13.53 3.70
N LEU A 28 -21.73 -13.16 2.55
CA LEU A 28 -23.12 -12.73 2.41
C LEU A 28 -24.07 -13.94 2.52
N LYS A 29 -24.69 -14.11 3.71
CA LYS A 29 -25.59 -15.24 3.98
C LYS A 29 -26.80 -15.32 3.04
N THR A 30 -27.30 -14.17 2.59
CA THR A 30 -28.46 -14.11 1.68
C THR A 30 -28.11 -14.50 0.26
N HIS A 31 -26.84 -14.41 -0.15
CA HIS A 31 -26.38 -14.62 -1.53
C HIS A 31 -25.13 -15.50 -1.51
N PRO A 32 -25.30 -16.85 -1.49
CA PRO A 32 -24.19 -17.78 -1.46
C PRO A 32 -23.19 -17.53 -2.60
N GLY A 33 -21.90 -17.63 -2.31
CA GLY A 33 -20.81 -17.36 -3.24
C GLY A 33 -20.21 -15.95 -3.11
N TRP A 34 -20.91 -15.01 -2.49
CA TRP A 34 -20.36 -13.66 -2.24
C TRP A 34 -19.60 -13.56 -0.92
N ILE A 35 -18.40 -12.96 -0.98
CA ILE A 35 -17.57 -12.60 0.16
C ILE A 35 -17.21 -11.12 0.03
N LEU A 36 -17.47 -10.35 1.09
CA LEU A 36 -17.09 -8.94 1.17
C LEU A 36 -15.97 -8.78 2.20
N SER A 37 -14.96 -7.97 1.90
CA SER A 37 -13.87 -7.67 2.81
C SER A 37 -13.64 -6.17 2.91
N LEU A 38 -13.40 -5.70 4.13
CA LEU A 38 -12.90 -4.37 4.44
C LEU A 38 -11.49 -4.51 5.01
N GLU A 39 -10.57 -3.66 4.58
CA GLU A 39 -9.19 -3.64 5.06
C GLU A 39 -8.78 -2.21 5.46
N TYR A 40 -8.02 -2.09 6.54
CA TYR A 40 -7.31 -0.87 6.90
C TYR A 40 -5.86 -1.20 7.24
N ARG A 41 -4.93 -0.58 6.52
CA ARG A 41 -3.49 -0.70 6.76
C ARG A 41 -2.91 0.64 7.19
N TYR A 42 -2.10 0.58 8.24
CA TYR A 42 -1.20 1.64 8.68
C TYR A 42 0.24 1.17 8.48
N TYR A 43 1.06 2.00 7.84
CA TYR A 43 2.47 1.76 7.61
C TYR A 43 3.28 3.00 7.98
N THR A 44 4.43 2.79 8.61
CA THR A 44 5.43 3.84 8.84
C THR A 44 6.82 3.27 8.61
N GLN A 45 7.72 4.10 8.07
CA GLN A 45 9.13 3.76 7.93
C GLN A 45 10.04 4.91 8.34
N THR A 46 11.27 4.56 8.72
CA THR A 46 12.38 5.49 8.90
C THR A 46 13.13 5.72 7.59
N GLN A 47 14.00 6.72 7.56
CA GLN A 47 14.89 6.97 6.42
C GLN A 47 16.03 5.96 6.31
N ALA A 48 16.59 5.82 5.11
CA ALA A 48 17.88 5.16 4.89
C ALA A 48 19.05 6.02 5.40
N ASN A 49 20.16 5.38 5.79
CA ASN A 49 21.34 6.08 6.33
C ASN A 49 22.05 7.03 5.34
N PHE A 50 21.89 6.80 4.02
CA PHE A 50 22.45 7.66 2.97
C PHE A 50 21.41 8.57 2.30
N TYR A 51 20.18 8.60 2.81
CA TYR A 51 19.15 9.50 2.31
C TYR A 51 19.23 10.87 3.00
N SER A 52 19.07 11.93 2.21
CA SER A 52 18.71 13.26 2.69
C SER A 52 17.97 14.00 1.60
N ASP A 53 16.93 14.76 1.94
CA ASP A 53 16.28 15.65 0.98
C ASP A 53 17.21 16.78 0.52
N LEU A 54 18.01 17.32 1.43
CA LEU A 54 19.00 18.37 1.15
C LEU A 54 20.34 18.04 1.80
N PHE A 55 21.40 18.02 0.98
CA PHE A 55 22.76 17.82 1.46
C PHE A 55 23.42 19.16 1.77
N PRO A 56 24.20 19.27 2.86
CA PRO A 56 24.82 20.53 3.27
C PRO A 56 25.85 21.05 2.27
N HIS A 57 26.49 20.14 1.51
CA HIS A 57 27.43 20.46 0.45
C HIS A 57 27.59 19.26 -0.50
N ALA A 58 28.27 19.49 -1.64
CA ALA A 58 28.67 18.40 -2.52
C ALA A 58 29.55 17.38 -1.78
N ASN A 59 29.36 16.09 -2.08
CA ASN A 59 30.12 14.98 -1.49
C ASN A 59 30.08 14.93 0.05
N ALA A 60 28.93 15.29 0.67
CA ALA A 60 28.77 15.24 2.12
C ALA A 60 28.95 13.84 2.75
N GLN A 61 28.82 12.80 1.94
CA GLN A 61 28.96 11.40 2.31
C GLN A 61 29.34 10.56 1.08
N ASN A 62 29.82 9.34 1.32
CA ASN A 62 30.29 8.44 0.27
C ASN A 62 29.15 7.94 -0.65
N PHE A 63 27.94 7.79 -0.11
CA PHE A 63 26.74 7.39 -0.85
C PHE A 63 25.68 8.45 -0.66
N LEU A 64 24.99 8.90 -1.71
CA LEU A 64 24.03 9.99 -1.65
C LEU A 64 22.76 9.55 -2.39
N ALA A 65 21.60 9.65 -1.73
CA ALA A 65 20.31 9.49 -2.38
C ALA A 65 19.31 10.53 -1.91
N ARG A 66 18.43 10.92 -2.83
CA ARG A 66 17.31 11.83 -2.59
C ARG A 66 16.01 11.23 -3.13
N ASP A 67 15.91 9.90 -3.16
CA ASP A 67 14.68 9.23 -3.56
C ASP A 67 13.70 9.25 -2.38
N LYS A 68 12.48 9.70 -2.62
CA LYS A 68 11.41 9.75 -1.61
C LYS A 68 11.10 8.38 -1.02
N GLU A 69 11.30 7.30 -1.77
CA GLU A 69 11.01 5.94 -1.27
C GLU A 69 11.99 5.51 -0.15
N LEU A 70 13.11 6.22 0.00
CA LEU A 70 14.12 6.01 1.06
C LEU A 70 13.95 6.97 2.25
N SER A 71 12.94 7.83 2.21
CA SER A 71 12.66 8.81 3.25
C SER A 71 11.75 8.24 4.34
N PRO A 72 11.62 8.91 5.50
CA PRO A 72 10.61 8.56 6.46
C PRO A 72 9.23 9.01 5.96
N PHE A 73 8.28 8.09 6.00
CA PHE A 73 6.90 8.40 5.63
C PHE A 73 5.90 7.56 6.42
N THR A 74 4.68 8.07 6.44
CA THR A 74 3.49 7.38 6.94
C THR A 74 2.52 7.13 5.79
N HIS A 75 1.98 5.92 5.73
CA HIS A 75 1.00 5.49 4.74
C HIS A 75 -0.25 4.92 5.42
N HIS A 76 -1.41 5.41 4.98
CA HIS A 76 -2.71 4.87 5.33
C HIS A 76 -3.37 4.31 4.09
N SER A 77 -3.92 3.11 4.20
CA SER A 77 -4.72 2.48 3.15
C SER A 77 -6.06 2.01 3.70
N ILE A 78 -7.15 2.35 3.03
CA ILE A 78 -8.46 1.78 3.30
C ILE A 78 -8.97 1.10 2.04
N GLY A 79 -9.39 -0.15 2.19
CA GLY A 79 -9.75 -1.04 1.10
C GLY A 79 -11.13 -1.66 1.27
N PHE A 80 -11.81 -1.83 0.14
CA PHE A 80 -12.98 -2.68 0.03
C PHE A 80 -12.76 -3.70 -1.09
N GLN A 81 -13.12 -4.94 -0.84
CA GLN A 81 -13.06 -6.02 -1.81
C GLN A 81 -14.38 -6.78 -1.84
N ALA A 82 -14.83 -7.12 -3.04
CA ALA A 82 -15.96 -8.00 -3.26
C ALA A 82 -15.53 -9.17 -4.15
N GLU A 83 -15.82 -10.37 -3.68
CA GLU A 83 -15.52 -11.62 -4.36
C GLU A 83 -16.81 -12.40 -4.59
N TYR A 84 -16.95 -12.99 -5.76
CA TYR A 84 -18.04 -13.88 -6.13
C TYR A 84 -17.49 -15.17 -6.74
N GLY A 85 -17.71 -16.28 -6.05
CA GLY A 85 -17.43 -17.63 -6.54
C GLY A 85 -18.70 -18.36 -6.95
N TYR A 86 -18.64 -19.12 -8.04
CA TYR A 86 -19.75 -19.95 -8.52
C TYR A 86 -19.28 -21.25 -9.15
N ASP A 87 -20.04 -22.33 -8.94
CA ASP A 87 -19.78 -23.62 -9.57
C ASP A 87 -20.37 -23.66 -10.99
N ILE A 88 -19.59 -24.16 -11.94
CA ILE A 88 -19.98 -24.24 -13.36
C ILE A 88 -20.46 -25.67 -13.63
N LYS A 89 -21.76 -25.85 -13.88
CA LYS A 89 -22.35 -27.19 -14.07
C LYS A 89 -22.61 -27.57 -15.53
N ASN A 90 -22.66 -26.57 -16.42
CA ASN A 90 -23.15 -26.75 -17.79
C ASN A 90 -22.02 -26.83 -18.83
N ILE A 91 -20.76 -26.85 -18.38
CA ILE A 91 -19.57 -26.90 -19.24
C ILE A 91 -18.68 -28.02 -18.71
N GLN A 92 -18.50 -29.09 -19.51
CA GLN A 92 -17.84 -30.33 -19.06
C GLN A 92 -16.36 -30.22 -18.67
N TRP A 93 -15.70 -29.14 -19.07
CA TRP A 93 -14.26 -28.90 -18.83
C TRP A 93 -14.04 -27.74 -17.85
N LEU A 94 -15.07 -27.28 -17.13
CA LEU A 94 -14.95 -26.22 -16.14
C LEU A 94 -15.72 -26.59 -14.88
N ASP A 95 -15.05 -26.51 -13.74
CA ASP A 95 -15.64 -26.85 -12.44
C ASP A 95 -16.13 -25.61 -11.70
N ARG A 96 -15.37 -24.51 -11.74
CA ARG A 96 -15.62 -23.31 -10.92
C ARG A 96 -15.13 -22.05 -11.61
N GLY A 97 -15.80 -20.93 -11.32
CA GLY A 97 -15.35 -19.57 -11.62
C GLY A 97 -15.31 -18.70 -10.38
N GLN A 98 -14.39 -17.73 -10.36
CA GLN A 98 -14.30 -16.70 -9.34
C GLN A 98 -14.02 -15.35 -9.99
N ILE A 99 -14.73 -14.33 -9.53
CA ILE A 99 -14.49 -12.93 -9.87
C ILE A 99 -14.21 -12.18 -8.57
N ALA A 100 -13.16 -11.38 -8.53
CA ALA A 100 -12.91 -10.47 -7.43
C ALA A 100 -12.60 -9.07 -7.94
N THR A 101 -13.13 -8.07 -7.24
CA THR A 101 -12.83 -6.66 -7.48
C THR A 101 -12.45 -6.01 -6.17
N SER A 102 -11.49 -5.10 -6.20
CA SER A 102 -11.10 -4.31 -5.04
C SER A 102 -10.85 -2.85 -5.39
N LEU A 103 -11.05 -1.99 -4.40
CA LEU A 103 -10.81 -0.57 -4.46
C LEU A 103 -10.14 -0.13 -3.16
N TYR A 104 -9.01 0.55 -3.30
CA TYR A 104 -8.23 1.09 -2.19
C TYR A 104 -8.03 2.58 -2.36
N TYR A 105 -8.22 3.33 -1.28
CA TYR A 105 -7.77 4.71 -1.17
C TYR A 105 -6.50 4.72 -0.31
N ASN A 106 -5.45 5.32 -0.83
CA ASN A 106 -4.13 5.38 -0.22
C ASN A 106 -3.75 6.84 0.02
N GLN A 107 -3.22 7.13 1.19
CA GLN A 107 -2.67 8.43 1.56
C GLN A 107 -1.23 8.26 2.01
N TYR A 108 -0.32 8.98 1.38
CA TYR A 108 1.10 9.00 1.72
C TYR A 108 1.50 10.39 2.22
N ASN A 109 2.10 10.45 3.41
CA ASN A 109 2.64 11.67 4.01
C ASN A 109 4.13 11.46 4.27
N TYR A 110 4.97 12.28 3.65
CA TYR A 110 6.42 12.21 3.80
C TYR A 110 6.89 13.21 4.85
N ASP A 111 7.73 12.76 5.77
CA ASP A 111 8.07 13.55 6.97
C ASP A 111 9.23 14.52 6.72
N ASP A 112 10.08 14.24 5.74
CA ASP A 112 11.24 15.09 5.40
C ASP A 112 11.47 15.32 3.90
N PHE A 113 10.66 14.74 3.02
CA PHE A 113 10.79 14.92 1.58
C PHE A 113 9.99 16.15 1.11
N ARG A 114 10.65 17.06 0.40
CA ARG A 114 10.05 18.34 -0.05
C ARG A 114 9.38 18.21 -1.42
N ASP A 115 8.29 18.94 -1.63
CA ASP A 115 7.58 18.93 -2.91
C ASP A 115 8.35 19.68 -4.01
N LEU A 116 8.99 18.91 -4.89
CA LEU A 116 9.80 19.40 -6.01
C LEU A 116 9.01 20.14 -7.09
N ARG A 117 7.67 20.10 -7.05
CA ARG A 117 6.82 20.86 -7.99
C ARG A 117 6.72 22.33 -7.61
N ASN A 118 7.12 22.69 -6.39
CA ASN A 118 7.13 24.06 -5.91
C ASN A 118 8.46 24.73 -6.27
N THR A 119 8.40 25.97 -6.77
CA THR A 119 9.57 26.77 -7.16
C THR A 119 10.02 27.75 -6.07
N SER A 120 9.66 27.48 -4.81
CA SER A 120 10.11 28.28 -3.66
C SER A 120 11.61 28.10 -3.43
N THR A 121 12.18 28.85 -2.48
CA THR A 121 13.59 28.69 -2.11
C THR A 121 13.86 27.24 -1.69
N PRO A 122 14.93 26.58 -2.19
CA PRO A 122 15.29 25.24 -1.78
C PRO A 122 15.36 25.09 -0.25
N GLY A 123 14.63 24.12 0.29
CA GLY A 123 14.50 23.83 1.72
C GLY A 123 13.35 24.57 2.42
N SER A 124 12.59 25.37 1.70
CA SER A 124 11.39 26.07 2.21
C SER A 124 10.07 25.54 1.64
N GLU A 125 10.14 24.62 0.68
CA GLU A 125 8.96 24.02 0.05
C GLU A 125 8.13 23.25 1.09
N PRO A 126 6.82 23.11 0.92
CA PRO A 126 6.05 22.22 1.78
C PRO A 126 6.53 20.76 1.65
N LEU A 127 6.27 19.96 2.69
CA LEU A 127 6.49 18.52 2.62
C LEU A 127 5.56 17.88 1.59
N TYR A 128 6.07 16.88 0.90
CA TYR A 128 5.33 16.16 -0.12
C TYR A 128 4.31 15.21 0.52
N SER A 129 3.11 15.20 -0.04
CA SER A 129 2.08 14.22 0.26
C SER A 129 1.24 13.99 -0.98
N PHE A 130 0.62 12.82 -1.08
CA PHE A 130 -0.32 12.53 -2.15
C PHE A 130 -1.31 11.44 -1.77
N ASP A 131 -2.44 11.47 -2.46
CA ASP A 131 -3.49 10.47 -2.36
C ASP A 131 -3.62 9.70 -3.68
N ALA A 132 -4.01 8.43 -3.60
CA ALA A 132 -4.20 7.58 -4.77
C ALA A 132 -5.36 6.62 -4.60
N TRP A 133 -6.21 6.53 -5.62
CA TRP A 133 -7.17 5.43 -5.78
C TRP A 133 -6.53 4.31 -6.60
N VAL A 134 -6.58 3.09 -6.08
CA VAL A 134 -6.09 1.88 -6.74
C VAL A 134 -7.24 0.89 -6.82
N SER A 135 -7.54 0.40 -8.02
CA SER A 135 -8.51 -0.67 -8.23
C SER A 135 -7.86 -1.89 -8.85
N GLN A 136 -8.38 -3.06 -8.51
CA GLN A 136 -7.93 -4.33 -9.07
C GLN A 136 -9.14 -5.17 -9.48
N PHE A 137 -9.04 -5.78 -10.65
CA PHE A 137 -9.99 -6.78 -11.13
C PHE A 137 -9.25 -8.12 -11.31
N TYR A 138 -9.86 -9.19 -10.83
CA TYR A 138 -9.32 -10.54 -10.87
C TYR A 138 -10.39 -11.52 -11.34
N LEU A 139 -10.02 -12.39 -12.27
CA LEU A 139 -10.85 -13.47 -12.80
C LEU A 139 -10.05 -14.76 -12.75
N SER A 140 -10.66 -15.82 -12.21
CA SER A 140 -10.08 -17.16 -12.16
C SER A 140 -11.10 -18.22 -12.56
N VAL A 141 -10.62 -19.27 -13.23
CA VAL A 141 -11.40 -20.42 -13.67
C VAL A 141 -10.60 -21.70 -13.45
N TRP A 142 -11.30 -22.78 -13.08
CA TRP A 142 -10.72 -24.10 -12.85
C TRP A 142 -11.34 -25.13 -13.79
N PHE A 143 -10.53 -26.09 -14.25
CA PHE A 143 -10.85 -27.13 -15.25
C PHE A 143 -10.38 -28.51 -14.80
#